data_AF-A0A920BZW7-F1
#
_entry.id   AF-A0A920BZW7-F1
#
_cell.length_a   1.000
_cell.length_b   1.000
_cell.length_c   1.000
_cell.angle_alpha   90.00
_cell.angle_beta   90.00
_cell.angle_gamma   90.00
#
_symmetry.space_group_name_H-M   'P 1'
#
loop_
_entity.id
_entity.type
_entity.pdbx_description
1 polymer ?
#
loop_
_entity_poly.entity_id
_entity_poly.type
_entity_poly.pdbx_seq_one_letter_code
_entity_poly.pdbx_strand_id
1 'polypeptide(L)'
;MEGNPDDIQLIKQLDRTQTDAWEQLRSIAEEMEAEDHDVKWLNAKSLSEQISSLSYPAYSERVEKAISLLSTIGAVTPLYFWMEHGLPSYSPNNKLSPADAVRAATFVVRGERFSDGTIAKAYEKWLAKSDFKCIGHMV
;
A
#
# COMPACT_ATOMS: atom_id res chain seq x y z
N MET A 1 -0.21 -26.79 3.82
CA MET A 1 -0.91 -25.85 2.93
C MET A 1 0.11 -25.39 1.91
N GLU A 2 -0.17 -25.63 0.63
CA GLU A 2 0.63 -25.20 -0.52
C GLU A 2 0.92 -23.70 -0.39
N GLY A 3 2.18 -23.27 -0.30
CA GLY A 3 2.97 -22.92 -1.48
C GLY A 3 2.63 -21.49 -1.91
N ASN A 4 3.54 -20.53 -1.70
CA ASN A 4 3.40 -19.13 -2.12
C ASN A 4 2.71 -19.03 -3.49
N PRO A 5 1.63 -18.22 -3.65
CA PRO A 5 0.93 -18.12 -4.93
C PRO A 5 1.90 -17.72 -6.05
N ASP A 6 1.79 -18.43 -7.17
CA ASP A 6 2.54 -18.07 -8.37
C ASP A 6 2.04 -16.73 -8.95
N ASP A 7 2.84 -16.13 -9.82
CA ASP A 7 2.53 -14.84 -10.43
C ASP A 7 1.20 -14.87 -11.21
N ILE A 8 0.86 -16.01 -11.82
CA ILE A 8 -0.37 -16.16 -12.61
C ILE A 8 -1.58 -16.14 -11.69
N GLN A 9 -1.51 -16.80 -10.54
CA GLN A 9 -2.56 -16.82 -9.54
C GLN A 9 -2.83 -15.42 -8.97
N LEU A 10 -1.77 -14.65 -8.69
CA LEU A 10 -1.90 -13.27 -8.21
C LEU A 10 -2.52 -12.36 -9.27
N ILE A 11 -2.05 -12.44 -10.52
CA ILE A 11 -2.57 -11.61 -11.61
C ILE A 11 -4.03 -11.94 -11.95
N LYS A 12 -4.44 -13.20 -11.79
CA LYS A 12 -5.84 -13.62 -12.01
C LYS A 12 -6.83 -13.01 -11.02
N GLN A 13 -6.38 -12.53 -9.86
CA GLN A 13 -7.25 -11.84 -8.90
C GLN A 13 -7.60 -10.42 -9.33
N LEU A 14 -6.83 -9.84 -10.25
CA LEU A 14 -7.06 -8.47 -10.69
C LEU A 14 -8.36 -8.40 -11.50
N ASP A 15 -9.31 -7.62 -11.00
CA ASP A 15 -10.54 -7.34 -11.71
C ASP A 15 -10.31 -6.27 -12.78
N ARG A 16 -10.08 -6.74 -14.01
CA ARG A 16 -9.86 -5.88 -15.17
C ARG A 16 -11.15 -5.24 -15.70
N THR A 17 -12.32 -5.67 -15.21
CA THR A 17 -13.61 -5.13 -15.64
C THR A 17 -13.97 -3.84 -14.89
N GLN A 18 -13.31 -3.58 -13.75
CA GLN A 18 -13.44 -2.35 -12.95
C GLN A 18 -12.68 -1.17 -13.59
N THR A 19 -12.99 -0.84 -14.85
CA THR A 19 -12.28 0.17 -15.64
C THR A 19 -12.20 1.52 -14.95
N ASP A 20 -13.31 1.97 -14.34
CA ASP A 20 -13.37 3.25 -13.62
C ASP A 20 -12.45 3.28 -12.40
N ALA A 21 -12.26 2.14 -11.73
CA ALA A 21 -11.36 2.04 -10.59
C ALA A 21 -9.89 2.09 -11.04
N TRP A 22 -9.57 1.45 -12.17
CA TRP A 22 -8.25 1.53 -12.78
C TRP A 22 -7.91 2.94 -13.26
N GLU A 23 -8.85 3.65 -13.88
CA GLU A 23 -8.65 5.04 -14.32
C GLU A 23 -8.45 5.98 -13.14
N GLN A 24 -9.27 5.85 -12.09
CA GLN A 24 -9.10 6.65 -10.87
C GLN A 24 -7.78 6.34 -10.16
N LEU A 25 -7.34 5.08 -10.14
CA LEU A 25 -6.05 4.73 -9.59
C LEU A 25 -4.90 5.37 -10.39
N ARG A 26 -5.02 5.46 -11.72
CA ARG A 26 -4.06 6.16 -12.60
C ARG A 26 -3.98 7.63 -12.27
N SER A 27 -5.12 8.31 -12.23
CA SER A 27 -5.19 9.75 -11.92
C SER A 27 -4.60 10.03 -10.53
N ILE A 28 -4.92 9.22 -9.52
CA ILE A 28 -4.31 9.36 -8.19
C ILE A 28 -2.79 9.22 -8.24
N ALA A 29 -2.29 8.23 -8.99
CA ALA A 29 -0.86 7.96 -9.11
C ALA A 29 -0.10 9.08 -9.85
N GLU A 30 -0.75 9.76 -10.79
CA GLU A 30 -0.21 10.90 -11.54
C GLU A 30 -0.26 12.21 -10.73
N GLU A 31 -1.32 12.40 -9.93
CA GLU A 31 -1.54 13.64 -9.18
C GLU A 31 -0.89 13.65 -7.80
N MET A 32 -0.37 12.51 -7.31
CA MET A 32 0.17 12.39 -5.96
C MET A 32 1.35 13.36 -5.74
N GLU A 33 1.23 14.23 -4.73
CA GLU A 33 2.21 15.28 -4.44
C GLU A 33 3.00 14.96 -3.16
N ALA A 34 4.09 15.68 -2.90
CA ALA A 34 4.93 15.43 -1.72
C ALA A 34 4.16 15.55 -0.40
N GLU A 35 3.12 16.39 -0.38
CA GLU A 35 2.19 16.62 0.73
C GLU A 35 1.33 15.38 1.05
N ASP A 36 0.98 14.58 0.05
CA ASP A 36 0.27 13.31 0.25
C ASP A 36 1.13 12.27 0.98
N HIS A 37 2.44 12.47 0.95
CA HIS A 37 3.42 11.62 1.60
C HIS A 37 3.84 12.14 2.99
N ASP A 38 3.39 13.35 3.37
CA ASP A 38 3.61 13.93 4.71
C ASP A 38 2.63 13.32 5.72
N VAL A 39 2.94 12.12 6.20
CA VAL A 39 2.09 11.39 7.13
C VAL A 39 2.09 12.05 8.50
N LYS A 40 0.93 12.59 8.89
CA LYS A 40 0.74 13.19 10.20
C LYS A 40 0.37 12.12 11.21
N TRP A 41 1.19 11.96 12.23
CA TRP A 41 0.88 11.10 13.36
C TRP A 41 -0.04 11.83 14.32
N LEU A 42 -1.27 11.34 14.46
CA LEU A 42 -2.21 11.86 15.42
C LEU A 42 -1.96 11.17 16.76
N ASN A 43 -1.56 11.98 17.74
CA ASN A 43 -1.58 11.54 19.13
C ASN A 43 -3.04 11.36 19.53
N ALA A 44 -3.34 10.23 20.15
CA ALA A 44 -4.65 10.06 20.75
C ALA A 44 -4.84 11.11 21.85
N LYS A 45 -5.91 11.90 21.77
CA LYS A 45 -6.33 12.70 22.92
C LYS A 45 -6.59 11.72 24.07
N SER A 46 -5.96 11.98 25.21
CA SER A 46 -6.21 11.23 26.45
C SER A 46 -7.72 11.21 26.70
N LEU A 47 -8.34 10.05 26.49
CA LEU A 47 -9.78 9.87 26.64
C LEU A 47 -10.18 9.66 28.12
N SER A 48 -9.20 9.57 29.01
CA SER A 48 -9.25 9.62 30.48
C SER A 48 -7.90 9.09 30.99
N GLU A 49 -7.57 9.34 32.27
CA GLU A 49 -6.27 9.01 32.91
C GLU A 49 -5.83 7.52 32.84
N GLN A 50 -6.63 6.63 32.26
CA GLN A 50 -6.35 5.19 32.19
C GLN A 50 -6.41 4.59 30.78
N ILE A 51 -6.68 5.40 29.73
CA ILE A 51 -6.73 4.90 28.35
C ILE A 51 -5.75 5.71 27.49
N SER A 52 -4.51 5.24 27.44
CA SER A 52 -3.56 5.63 26.41
C SER A 52 -3.92 4.90 25.11
N SER A 53 -4.66 5.56 24.24
CA SER A 53 -4.82 5.09 22.86
C SER A 53 -3.48 5.26 22.13
N LEU A 54 -3.07 4.25 21.35
CA LEU A 54 -1.84 4.29 20.56
C LEU A 54 -1.94 5.42 19.51
N SER A 55 -0.80 6.05 19.20
CA SER A 55 -0.73 7.05 18.14
C SER A 55 -0.93 6.36 16.80
N TYR A 56 -1.73 6.96 15.92
CA TYR A 56 -2.03 6.40 14.61
C TYR A 56 -1.71 7.41 13.50
N PRO A 57 -1.24 6.95 12.33
CA PRO A 57 -1.03 7.81 11.19
C PRO A 57 -2.37 8.24 10.59
N ALA A 58 -2.48 9.52 10.25
CA ALA A 58 -3.56 10.06 9.44
C ALA A 58 -3.03 10.28 8.02
N TYR A 59 -3.67 9.60 7.07
CA TYR A 59 -3.36 9.71 5.65
C TYR A 59 -4.23 10.77 4.97
N SER A 60 -3.77 11.31 3.85
CA SER A 60 -4.60 12.19 3.02
C SER A 60 -5.78 11.42 2.43
N GLU A 61 -6.85 12.13 2.06
CA GLU A 61 -8.02 11.52 1.41
C GLU A 61 -7.63 10.76 0.12
N ARG A 62 -6.60 11.24 -0.57
CA ARG A 62 -6.09 10.60 -1.79
C ARG A 62 -5.44 9.25 -1.50
N VAL A 63 -4.65 9.14 -0.43
CA VAL A 63 -4.05 7.87 0.01
C VAL A 63 -5.12 6.89 0.47
N GLU A 64 -6.10 7.34 1.26
CA GLU A 64 -7.25 6.50 1.66
C GLU A 64 -8.05 6.00 0.44
N LYS A 65 -8.26 6.87 -0.54
CA LYS A 65 -8.92 6.51 -1.80
C LYS A 65 -8.10 5.48 -2.59
N ALA A 66 -6.78 5.63 -2.66
CA ALA A 66 -5.91 4.64 -3.31
C ALA A 66 -6.01 3.25 -2.64
N ILE A 67 -6.00 3.19 -1.30
CA ILE A 67 -6.15 1.94 -0.53
C ILE A 67 -7.48 1.25 -0.87
N SER A 68 -8.56 2.02 -0.94
CA SER A 68 -9.88 1.50 -1.30
C SER A 68 -9.94 0.98 -2.74
N LEU A 69 -9.36 1.71 -3.69
CA LEU A 69 -9.30 1.31 -5.10
C LEU A 69 -8.45 0.05 -5.29
N LEU A 70 -7.29 -0.06 -4.64
CA LEU A 70 -6.45 -1.26 -4.66
C LEU A 70 -7.20 -2.50 -4.16
N SER A 71 -8.04 -2.34 -3.14
CA SER A 71 -8.90 -3.41 -2.65
C SER A 71 -10.00 -3.75 -3.67
N THR A 72 -10.58 -2.73 -4.30
CA THR A 72 -11.65 -2.86 -5.31
C THR A 72 -11.21 -3.62 -6.55
N ILE A 73 -9.98 -3.38 -7.05
CA ILE A 73 -9.44 -4.07 -8.22
C ILE A 73 -8.86 -5.46 -7.89
N GLY A 74 -8.94 -5.92 -6.63
CA GLY A 74 -8.39 -7.20 -6.20
C GLY A 74 -6.87 -7.24 -6.01
N ALA A 75 -6.19 -6.10 -5.99
CA ALA A 75 -4.74 -6.03 -5.76
C ALA A 75 -4.36 -6.30 -4.30
N VAL A 76 -5.29 -6.12 -3.35
CA VAL A 76 -5.15 -6.56 -1.96
C VAL A 76 -5.81 -7.93 -1.82
N THR A 77 -5.01 -8.99 -1.80
CA THR A 77 -5.51 -10.38 -1.87
C THR A 77 -5.20 -11.19 -0.62
N PRO A 78 -6.10 -12.10 -0.18
CA PRO A 78 -5.79 -13.05 0.88
C PRO A 78 -4.82 -14.15 0.43
N LEU A 79 -4.61 -14.33 -0.89
CA LEU A 79 -3.76 -15.40 -1.43
C LEU A 79 -2.28 -15.23 -1.08
N TYR A 80 -1.82 -13.98 -0.92
CA TYR A 80 -0.44 -13.71 -0.55
C TYR A 80 -0.27 -13.71 0.98
N PHE A 81 0.54 -14.65 1.48
CA PHE A 81 0.88 -14.79 2.90
C PHE A 81 1.91 -13.72 3.33
N TRP A 82 1.43 -12.46 3.40
CA TRP A 82 2.26 -11.27 3.60
C TRP A 82 3.12 -11.30 4.89
N MET A 83 2.63 -11.95 5.95
CA MET A 83 3.38 -12.08 7.22
C MET A 83 4.62 -12.97 7.11
N GLU A 84 4.62 -13.95 6.20
CA GLU A 84 5.72 -14.89 6.02
C GLU A 84 6.73 -14.42 4.97
N HIS A 85 6.27 -13.67 3.96
CA HIS A 85 7.09 -13.34 2.78
C HIS A 85 7.59 -11.90 2.71
N GLY A 86 7.07 -10.98 3.53
CA GLY A 86 7.59 -9.62 3.59
C GLY A 86 7.27 -8.76 2.35
N LEU A 87 7.94 -7.60 2.26
CA LEU A 87 7.93 -6.77 1.06
C LEU A 87 8.83 -7.43 0.00
N PRO A 88 8.39 -7.54 -1.28
CA PRO A 88 9.25 -8.08 -2.34
C PRO A 88 10.53 -7.26 -2.48
N SER A 89 11.64 -7.92 -2.84
CA SER A 89 12.90 -7.24 -3.10
C SER A 89 12.85 -6.56 -4.47
N TYR A 90 12.89 -5.23 -4.50
CA TYR A 90 12.90 -4.44 -5.73
C TYR A 90 14.32 -3.98 -6.07
N SER A 91 14.72 -4.20 -7.33
CA SER A 91 15.85 -3.48 -7.90
C SER A 91 15.36 -2.11 -8.36
N PRO A 92 16.01 -0.99 -7.97
CA PRO A 92 15.58 0.37 -8.34
C PRO A 92 15.53 0.63 -9.85
N ASN A 93 16.19 -0.21 -10.66
CA ASN A 93 16.21 -0.09 -12.12
C ASN A 93 15.15 -0.92 -12.85
N ASN A 94 14.42 -1.80 -12.15
CA ASN A 94 13.41 -2.64 -12.78
C ASN A 94 12.00 -2.12 -12.50
N LYS A 95 11.18 -2.07 -13.55
CA LYS A 95 9.74 -1.89 -13.41
C LYS A 95 9.18 -3.02 -12.55
N LEU A 96 8.32 -2.70 -11.59
CA LEU A 96 7.57 -3.72 -10.84
C LEU A 96 6.80 -4.60 -11.82
N SER A 97 6.91 -5.92 -11.67
CA SER A 97 6.00 -6.83 -12.35
C SER A 97 4.58 -6.67 -11.78
N PRO A 98 3.52 -6.95 -12.54
CA PRO A 98 2.15 -6.91 -12.00
C PRO A 98 1.95 -7.80 -10.77
N ALA A 99 2.62 -8.96 -10.72
CA ALA A 99 2.55 -9.85 -9.57
C ALA A 99 3.25 -9.25 -8.34
N ASP A 100 4.41 -8.63 -8.51
CA ASP A 100 5.09 -7.97 -7.40
C ASP A 100 4.33 -6.74 -6.93
N ALA A 101 3.65 -6.03 -7.83
CA ALA A 101 2.75 -4.95 -7.47
C ALA A 101 1.62 -5.43 -6.56
N VAL A 102 0.98 -6.57 -6.88
CA VAL A 102 -0.04 -7.21 -6.00
C VAL A 102 0.54 -7.59 -4.64
N ARG A 103 1.76 -8.17 -4.61
CA ARG A 103 2.45 -8.49 -3.35
C ARG A 103 2.74 -7.23 -2.53
N ALA A 104 3.20 -6.15 -3.17
CA ALA A 104 3.46 -4.86 -2.54
C ALA A 104 2.19 -4.28 -1.91
N ALA A 105 1.11 -4.18 -2.70
CA ALA A 105 -0.16 -3.64 -2.26
C ALA A 105 -0.73 -4.44 -1.10
N THR A 106 -0.70 -5.78 -1.20
CA THR A 106 -1.16 -6.66 -0.13
C THR A 106 -0.33 -6.49 1.14
N PHE A 107 1.00 -6.46 1.04
CA PHE A 107 1.88 -6.29 2.18
C PHE A 107 1.67 -4.94 2.88
N VAL A 108 1.63 -3.85 2.11
CA VAL A 108 1.52 -2.49 2.63
C VAL A 108 0.14 -2.25 3.25
N VAL A 109 -0.95 -2.55 2.52
CA VAL A 109 -2.32 -2.29 3.00
C VAL A 109 -2.71 -3.19 4.16
N ARG A 110 -2.37 -4.49 4.10
CA ARG A 110 -2.67 -5.39 5.22
C ARG A 110 -1.74 -5.13 6.40
N GLY A 111 -0.45 -4.86 6.16
CA GLY A 111 0.50 -4.49 7.20
C GLY A 111 0.06 -3.27 8.00
N GLU A 112 -0.56 -2.28 7.35
CA GLU A 112 -1.11 -1.10 8.02
C GLU A 112 -2.18 -1.45 9.07
N ARG A 113 -3.04 -2.41 8.77
CA ARG A 113 -4.11 -2.82 9.70
C ARG A 113 -3.61 -3.52 10.96
N PHE A 114 -2.40 -4.08 10.91
CA PHE A 114 -1.86 -4.95 11.96
C PHE A 114 -0.59 -4.38 12.62
N SER A 115 -0.13 -3.21 12.21
CA SER A 115 1.05 -2.57 12.78
C SER A 115 0.92 -1.05 12.73
N ASP A 116 1.52 -0.37 13.70
CA ASP A 116 1.50 1.08 13.77
C ASP A 116 2.28 1.67 12.58
N GLY A 117 1.55 2.09 11.55
CA GLY A 117 2.06 2.85 10.39
C GLY A 117 3.02 2.11 9.48
N THR A 118 2.63 0.98 8.90
CA THR A 118 3.39 0.35 7.80
C THR A 118 3.50 1.26 6.58
N ILE A 119 2.45 1.98 6.21
CA ILE A 119 2.45 2.96 5.12
C ILE A 119 3.33 4.15 5.50
N ALA A 120 3.20 4.68 6.72
CA ALA A 120 4.08 5.74 7.24
C ALA A 120 5.57 5.34 7.20
N LYS A 121 5.91 4.12 7.65
CA LYS A 121 7.27 3.57 7.60
C LYS A 121 7.76 3.34 6.16
N ALA A 122 6.85 3.02 5.23
CA ALA A 122 7.19 2.95 3.82
C ALA A 122 7.58 4.34 3.29
N TYR A 123 6.86 5.40 3.69
CA TYR A 123 7.19 6.78 3.35
C TYR A 123 8.49 7.29 4.02
N GLU A 124 8.78 6.94 5.27
CA GLU A 124 10.06 7.29 5.92
C GLU A 124 11.26 6.67 5.19
N LYS A 125 11.13 5.40 4.78
CA LYS A 125 12.16 4.73 3.97
C LYS A 125 12.26 5.30 2.54
N TRP A 126 11.18 5.89 2.04
CA TRP A 126 11.08 6.57 0.74
C TRP A 126 11.73 7.97 0.76
N LEU A 127 11.54 8.76 1.82
CA LEU A 127 12.21 10.07 1.99
C LEU A 127 13.72 9.91 2.26
N ALA A 128 14.12 8.85 2.96
CA ALA A 128 15.53 8.60 3.30
C ALA A 128 16.39 8.12 2.11
N LYS A 129 15.76 7.63 1.04
CA LYS A 129 16.42 7.21 -0.20
C LYS A 129 15.93 8.13 -1.30
N SER A 130 16.69 9.15 -1.67
CA SER A 130 16.33 10.19 -2.65
C SER A 130 16.06 9.70 -4.10
N ASP A 131 15.53 8.49 -4.29
CA ASP A 131 15.25 7.88 -5.57
C ASP A 131 13.94 7.06 -5.52
N PHE A 132 13.05 7.42 -6.45
CA PHE A 132 12.19 6.53 -7.27
C PHE A 132 10.68 6.35 -6.97
N LYS A 133 9.86 7.01 -7.80
CA LYS A 133 9.04 6.48 -8.94
C LYS A 133 8.21 5.18 -8.82
N CYS A 134 7.97 4.63 -7.62
CA CYS A 134 7.34 3.30 -7.50
C CYS A 134 5.81 3.26 -7.32
N ILE A 135 5.14 4.34 -6.90
CA ILE A 135 3.66 4.34 -6.76
C ILE A 135 2.99 4.87 -8.04
N GLY A 136 3.61 5.84 -8.71
CA GLY A 136 3.17 6.39 -10.01
C GLY A 136 3.18 5.40 -11.19
N HIS A 137 3.88 4.27 -11.07
CA HIS A 137 4.09 3.31 -12.16
C HIS A 137 3.19 2.07 -12.10
N MET A 138 2.27 2.03 -11.13
CA MET A 138 1.34 0.91 -10.96
C MET A 138 0.17 0.93 -11.95
N VAL A 139 0.15 1.91 -12.88
CA VAL A 139 -0.96 2.15 -13.81
C VAL A 139 -0.48 2.46 -15.22
#